data_AF-A0A353GR15-F1
#
_entry.id   AF-A0A353GR15-F1
#
_cell.length_a   1.000
_cell.length_b   1.000
_cell.length_c   1.000
_cell.angle_alpha   90.00
_cell.angle_beta   90.00
_cell.angle_gamma   90.00
#
_symmetry.space_group_name_H-M   'P 1'
#
loop_
_entity.id
_entity.type
_entity.pdbx_description
1 polymer ?
#
loop_
_entity_poly.entity_id
_entity_poly.type
_entity_poly.pdbx_seq_one_letter_code
_entity_poly.pdbx_strand_id
1 'polypeptide(L)' 'MPEMIEAVRLVAQTEGILLDPVYTGKTMAGLIGFIRKGFFENALKILFLHTGGAPALFAYQDILGC' A
#
# COMPACT_ATOMS: atom_id res chain seq x y z
N MET A 1 -9.51 -6.67 -5.95
CA MET A 1 -9.16 -6.06 -4.64
C MET A 1 -8.77 -4.60 -4.88
N PRO A 2 -9.76 -3.72 -5.05
CA PRO A 2 -9.54 -2.33 -5.47
C PRO A 2 -8.68 -1.50 -4.51
N GLU A 3 -8.82 -1.74 -3.21
CA GLU A 3 -8.14 -0.99 -2.14
C GLU A 3 -6.63 -1.23 -2.15
N MET A 4 -6.19 -2.44 -2.49
CA MET A 4 -4.78 -2.75 -2.67
C MET A 4 -4.20 -1.97 -3.86
N ILE A 5 -4.91 -1.93 -4.98
CA ILE A 5 -4.46 -1.20 -6.19
C ILE A 5 -4.42 0.30 -5.90
N GLU A 6 -5.42 0.83 -5.20
CA GLU A 6 -5.43 2.21 -4.72
C GLU A 6 -4.20 2.50 -3.86
N ALA A 7 -3.90 1.65 -2.88
CA ALA A 7 -2.77 1.82 -1.98
C ALA A 7 -1.41 1.80 -2.72
N VAL A 8 -1.21 0.83 -3.63
CA VAL A 8 0.00 0.74 -4.46
C VAL A 8 0.17 2.01 -5.28
N ARG A 9 -0.89 2.50 -5.95
CA ARG A 9 -0.83 3.70 -6.78
C ARG A 9 -0.61 4.96 -5.95
N LEU A 10 -1.33 5.12 -4.85
CA LEU A 10 -1.23 6.28 -3.97
C LEU A 10 0.21 6.46 -3.49
N VAL A 11 0.79 5.40 -2.90
CA VAL A 11 2.14 5.47 -2.33
C VAL A 11 3.22 5.64 -3.40
N ALA A 12 3.06 5.00 -4.57
CA ALA A 12 3.97 5.22 -5.69
C ALA A 12 3.91 6.67 -6.20
N GLN A 13 2.72 7.27 -6.27
CA GLN A 13 2.52 8.62 -6.80
C GLN A 13 2.89 9.72 -5.83
N THR A 14 2.68 9.54 -4.52
CA THR A 14 2.97 10.57 -3.52
C THR A 14 4.38 10.47 -2.95
N GLU A 15 4.90 9.26 -2.74
CA GLU A 15 6.19 9.03 -2.06
C GLU A 15 7.26 8.40 -2.94
N GLY A 16 6.93 7.94 -4.16
CA GLY A 16 7.87 7.21 -5.01
C GLY A 16 8.27 5.83 -4.45
N ILE A 17 7.51 5.28 -3.50
CA ILE A 17 7.78 3.96 -2.89
C ILE A 17 6.94 2.89 -3.58
N LEU A 18 7.60 1.82 -4.04
CA LEU A 18 6.96 0.72 -4.74
C LEU A 18 6.52 -0.39 -3.78
N LEU A 19 5.21 -0.60 -3.68
CA LEU A 19 4.62 -1.69 -2.91
C LEU A 19 4.19 -2.83 -3.84
N ASP A 20 4.33 -4.07 -3.38
CA ASP A 20 3.92 -5.25 -4.13
C ASP A 20 2.40 -5.54 -3.96
N PRO A 21 1.74 -6.20 -4.93
CA PRO A 21 0.30 -6.44 -4.89
C PRO A 21 -0.12 -7.63 -4.01
N VAL A 22 0.84 -8.40 -3.48
CA VAL A 22 0.65 -9.66 -2.75
C VAL A 22 0.66 -9.45 -1.23
N TYR A 23 1.55 -8.59 -0.71
CA TYR A 23 1.80 -8.34 0.69
C TYR A 23 1.78 -6.85 1.00
N THR A 24 2.81 -6.10 0.59
CA THR A 24 3.02 -4.74 1.12
C THR A 24 1.93 -3.77 0.68
N GLY A 25 1.36 -3.93 -0.51
CA GLY A 25 0.18 -3.18 -0.96
C GLY A 25 -1.08 -3.50 -0.16
N LYS A 26 -1.27 -4.75 0.26
CA LYS A 26 -2.42 -5.13 1.10
C LYS A 26 -2.29 -4.61 2.52
N THR A 27 -1.09 -4.67 3.09
CA THR A 27 -0.79 -4.11 4.41
C THR A 27 -1.01 -2.60 4.41
N MET A 28 -0.56 -1.90 3.36
CA MET A 28 -0.78 -0.47 3.21
C MET A 28 -2.27 -0.13 3.03
N ALA A 29 -3.01 -0.89 2.21
CA ALA A 29 -4.45 -0.72 2.08
C ALA A 29 -5.18 -0.88 3.42
N GLY A 30 -4.78 -1.86 4.23
CA GLY A 30 -5.27 -2.04 5.59
C GLY A 30 -4.96 -0.84 6.48
N LEU A 31 -3.71 -0.34 6.47
CA LEU A 31 -3.30 0.84 7.23
C LEU A 31 -4.12 2.08 6.84
N ILE A 32 -4.24 2.38 5.54
CA ILE A 32 -5.06 3.50 5.03
C ILE A 32 -6.51 3.33 5.49
N GLY A 33 -7.07 2.12 5.39
CA GLY A 33 -8.41 1.81 5.85
C GLY A 33 -8.61 2.05 7.34
N PHE A 34 -7.64 1.69 8.19
CA PHE A 34 -7.70 1.95 9.63
C PHE A 34 -7.58 3.44 9.96
N ILE A 35 -6.72 4.18 9.27
CA ILE A 35 -6.59 5.64 9.43
C ILE A 35 -7.91 6.33 9.05
N ARG A 36 -8.51 5.97 7.90
CA ARG A 36 -9.80 6.53 7.45
C ARG A 36 -10.95 6.27 8.44
N LYS A 37 -10.85 5.20 9.23
CA LYS A 37 -11.83 4.83 10.27
C LYS A 37 -11.54 5.45 11.64
N GLY A 38 -10.50 6.27 11.77
CA GLY A 38 -10.12 6.87 13.06
C GLY A 38 -9.50 5.88 14.07
N PHE A 39 -9.09 4.67 13.63
CA PHE A 39 -8.57 3.65 14.55
C PHE A 39 -7.31 4.09 15.30
N PHE A 40 -6.56 5.04 14.73
CA PHE A 40 -5.31 5.56 15.27
C PHE A 40 -5.40 7.03 15.70
N GLU A 41 -6.59 7.58 16.00
CA GLU A 41 -6.76 9.00 16.36
C GLU A 41 -5.86 9.49 17.51
N ASN A 42 -5.56 8.61 18.47
CA ASN A 42 -4.69 8.92 19.61
C ASN A 42 -3.21 8.57 19.38
N ALA A 43 -2.86 8.05 18.19
CA ALA A 43 -1.48 7.72 17.87
C ALA A 43 -0.74 8.96 17.33
N LEU A 44 0.36 9.33 17.98
CA LEU A 44 1.17 10.47 17.55
C LEU A 44 1.99 10.18 16.27
N LYS A 45 2.43 8.93 16.08
CA LYS A 45 3.24 8.48 14.93
C LYS A 45 2.96 7.01 14.65
N ILE A 46 2.94 6.63 13.37
CA ILE A 46 2.78 5.25 12.92
C ILE A 46 4.02 4.84 12.11
N LEU A 47 4.62 3.71 12.47
CA LEU A 47 5.72 3.12 11.71
C LEU A 47 5.16 2.03 10.78
N PHE A 48 5.28 2.24 9.48
CA PHE A 48 5.00 1.21 8.48
C PHE A 48 6.30 0.47 8.13
N LEU A 49 6.33 -0.85 8.31
CA LEU A 49 7.47 -1.68 7.93
C LEU A 49 7.31 -2.16 6.48
N HIS A 50 8.03 -1.53 5.56
CA HIS A 50 8.06 -1.96 4.16
C HIS A 50 8.98 -3.18 4.00
N THR A 51 8.39 -4.37 3.93
CA THR A 51 9.12 -5.66 3.83
C THR A 51 9.61 -6.02 2.43
N GLY A 52 9.61 -5.07 1.48
CA GLY A 52 10.02 -5.30 0.08
C GLY A 52 8.93 -5.91 -0.80
N GLY A 53 9.33 -6.79 -1.73
CA GLY A 53 8.42 -7.48 -2.67
C GLY A 53 8.25 -6.81 -4.04
N ALA A 54 8.83 -5.62 -4.25
CA ALA A 54 8.69 -4.85 -5.49
C ALA A 54 8.95 -5.63 -6.80
N PRO A 55 9.88 -6.61 -6.89
CA PRO A 55 10.03 -7.41 -8.11
C PRO A 55 8.76 -8.15 -8.55
N ALA A 56 7.81 -8.43 -7.65
CA ALA A 56 6.54 -9.03 -8.02
C ALA A 56 5.70 -8.13 -8.95
N LEU A 57 5.91 -6.81 -8.96
CA LEU A 57 5.17 -5.88 -9.82
C LEU A 57 5.22 -6.27 -11.31
N PHE A 58 6.36 -6.78 -11.77
CA PHE A 58 6.54 -7.20 -13.16
C PHE A 58 5.64 -8.39 -13.56
N ALA A 59 5.16 -9.18 -12.60
CA ALA A 59 4.24 -10.28 -12.85
C ALA A 59 2.76 -9.87 -12.79
N TYR A 60 2.44 -8.62 -12.41
CA TYR A 60 1.07 -8.15 -12.15
C TYR A 60 0.71 -6.87 -12.93
N GLN A 61 1.39 -6.61 -14.05
CA GLN A 61 1.19 -5.42 -14.91
C GLN A 61 -0.28 -5.25 -15.33
N ASP A 62 -0.92 -6.34 -15.78
CA ASP A 62 -2.32 -6.33 -16.23
C ASP A 62 -3.31 -5.85 -15.16
N ILE A 63 -3.00 -6.10 -13.88
CA ILE A 63 -3.86 -5.73 -12.74
C ILE A 63 -3.60 -4.28 -12.32
N LEU A 64 -2.36 -3.80 -12.46
CA LEU A 64 -1.96 -2.47 -12.04
C LEU A 64 -2.16 -1.42 -13.14
N GLY A 65 -2.37 -1.84 -14.38
CA GLY A 65 -2.61 -0.98 -15.53
C GLY A 65 -1.41 -0.12 -15.91
N CYS A 66 -0.20 -0.64 -15.68
CA CYS A 66 1.08 -0.01 -15.99
C CYS A 66 1.94 -0.94 -16.86
#